data_AF-A0A1G4FGT9-F1
#
_entry.id   AF-A0A1G4FGT9-F1
#
_cell.length_a   1.000
_cell.length_b   1.000
_cell.length_c   1.000
_cell.angle_alpha   90.00
_cell.angle_beta   90.00
_cell.angle_gamma   90.00
#
_symmetry.space_group_name_H-M   'P 1'
#
loop_
_entity.id
_entity.type
_entity.pdbx_description
1 polymer ?
#
loop_
_entity_poly.entity_id
_entity_poly.type
_entity_poly.pdbx_seq_one_letter_code
_entity_poly.pdbx_strand_id
1 'polypeptide(L)'
;MKATKNSEKISLSNTIFIIFILWILYNLILFPKTSINGAVKGLNLWFNVLIPSLFPFFIISEILVSLGFVDFMGDILGPIMKPLFNVSGKGAFPFTMSITSGYPVGTKIVSNMRKKQIISKIESQRLISFSSTSGPLFMIGAVSIGMLNSPQVGPLIVASHYLGAITVGLIFRFYKHNISFKYKDQKHNVFISAKNFLLFKNKNSKNLGTILSNSTKESINSILLIGGFVIFYSVLTEILYESKLFYLILKIFHEIIPFNISTNLLRGIASGIIEITVGCRTIAESNGIPLIQKLTSISFLIGWSGLSIHSQALNFISSTDINQKLYIFSKFLHGIFSGFFCYIIYNLKYKDMAITSFSVENYPWEVFSPANWTKILFSSIQLELIVIISLTIFSIISAIIGYHKNTI
;
A
#
# COMPACT_ATOMS: atom_id res chain seq x y z
N MET A 1 -22.40 -46.94 -17.91
CA MET A 1 -21.73 -45.76 -18.50
C MET A 1 -22.75 -44.63 -18.67
N LYS A 2 -22.90 -43.75 -17.67
CA LYS A 2 -23.64 -42.49 -17.81
C LYS A 2 -22.60 -41.38 -17.91
N ALA A 3 -22.33 -40.91 -19.12
CA ALA A 3 -21.53 -39.74 -19.35
C ALA A 3 -22.31 -38.52 -18.85
N THR A 4 -21.89 -37.95 -17.72
CA THR A 4 -22.39 -36.67 -17.22
C THR A 4 -21.90 -35.56 -18.12
N LYS A 5 -22.79 -35.12 -19.02
CA LYS A 5 -22.64 -33.91 -19.82
C LYS A 5 -22.76 -32.69 -18.89
N ASN A 6 -21.67 -32.32 -18.22
CA ASN A 6 -21.59 -31.03 -17.53
C ASN A 6 -21.54 -29.95 -18.61
N SER A 7 -22.70 -29.38 -18.93
CA SER A 7 -22.76 -28.13 -19.68
C SER A 7 -22.04 -27.05 -18.88
N GLU A 8 -20.89 -26.59 -19.36
CA GLU A 8 -20.18 -25.43 -18.85
C GLU A 8 -21.08 -24.19 -18.98
N LYS A 9 -21.88 -23.89 -17.95
CA LYS A 9 -22.58 -22.61 -17.86
C LYS A 9 -21.52 -21.52 -17.83
N ILE A 10 -21.37 -20.77 -18.92
CA ILE A 10 -20.58 -19.54 -18.94
C ILE A 10 -21.11 -18.66 -17.81
N SER A 11 -20.25 -18.39 -16.82
CA SER A 11 -20.65 -17.58 -15.68
C SER A 11 -20.90 -16.15 -16.15
N LEU A 12 -21.96 -15.50 -15.65
CA LEU A 12 -22.29 -14.11 -15.98
C LEU A 12 -21.09 -13.16 -15.80
N SER A 13 -20.26 -13.42 -14.78
CA SER A 13 -19.02 -12.68 -14.53
C SER A 13 -18.02 -12.78 -15.68
N ASN A 14 -17.87 -13.97 -16.29
CA ASN A 14 -16.96 -14.17 -17.41
C ASN A 14 -17.47 -13.44 -18.66
N THR A 15 -18.79 -13.46 -18.91
CA THR A 15 -19.40 -12.73 -20.02
C THR A 15 -19.20 -11.22 -19.88
N ILE A 16 -19.45 -10.65 -18.69
CA ILE A 16 -19.24 -9.22 -18.42
C ILE A 16 -17.77 -8.84 -18.62
N PHE A 17 -16.84 -9.66 -18.13
CA PHE A 17 -15.41 -9.44 -18.31
C PHE A 17 -15.00 -9.44 -19.80
N ILE A 18 -15.49 -10.41 -20.59
CA ILE A 18 -15.23 -10.46 -22.03
C ILE A 18 -15.77 -9.22 -22.74
N ILE A 19 -17.01 -8.80 -22.43
CA ILE A 19 -17.60 -7.59 -23.01
C ILE A 19 -16.75 -6.36 -22.69
N PHE A 20 -16.26 -6.25 -21.45
CA PHE A 20 -15.38 -5.16 -21.03
C PHE A 20 -14.04 -5.16 -21.79
N ILE A 21 -13.42 -6.33 -21.98
CA ILE A 21 -12.18 -6.45 -22.76
C ILE A 21 -12.41 -6.10 -24.23
N LEU A 22 -13.51 -6.55 -24.83
CA LEU A 22 -13.88 -6.19 -26.21
C LEU A 22 -14.13 -4.69 -26.35
N TRP A 23 -14.74 -4.07 -25.34
CA TRP A 23 -14.91 -2.62 -25.30
C TRP A 23 -13.56 -1.88 -25.24
N ILE A 24 -12.60 -2.35 -24.43
CA ILE A 24 -11.23 -1.78 -24.43
C ILE A 24 -10.60 -1.93 -25.81
N LEU A 25 -10.67 -3.14 -26.41
CA LEU A 25 -10.10 -3.42 -27.72
C LEU A 25 -10.68 -2.49 -28.81
N TYR A 26 -12.00 -2.30 -28.81
CA TYR A 26 -12.66 -1.39 -29.73
C TYR A 26 -12.14 0.05 -29.58
N ASN A 27 -11.99 0.55 -28.36
CA ASN A 27 -11.48 1.90 -28.11
C ASN A 27 -9.98 2.05 -28.42
N LEU A 28 -9.17 0.99 -28.26
CA LEU A 28 -7.76 1.00 -28.69
C LEU A 28 -7.64 1.27 -30.20
N ILE A 29 -8.54 0.69 -31.01
CA ILE A 29 -8.58 0.87 -32.46
C ILE A 29 -9.10 2.25 -32.84
N LEU A 30 -10.12 2.76 -32.13
CA LEU A 30 -10.70 4.08 -32.39
C LEU A 30 -9.79 5.24 -31.96
N PHE A 31 -9.09 5.10 -30.84
CA PHE A 31 -8.30 6.17 -30.22
C PHE A 31 -6.82 5.73 -30.04
N PRO A 32 -6.09 5.43 -31.13
CA PRO A 32 -4.74 4.88 -31.05
C PRO A 32 -3.75 5.88 -30.43
N LYS A 33 -3.89 7.18 -30.73
CA LYS A 33 -3.04 8.23 -30.17
C LYS A 33 -3.18 8.33 -28.64
N THR A 34 -4.41 8.33 -28.15
CA THR A 34 -4.70 8.38 -26.71
C THR A 34 -4.20 7.12 -26.01
N SER A 35 -4.36 5.97 -26.65
CA SER A 35 -3.87 4.68 -26.15
C SER A 35 -2.34 4.64 -26.05
N ILE A 36 -1.63 5.08 -27.10
CA ILE A 36 -0.16 5.17 -27.09
C ILE A 36 0.31 6.15 -26.03
N ASN A 37 -0.34 7.32 -25.89
CA ASN A 37 -0.01 8.29 -24.86
C ASN A 37 -0.16 7.70 -23.45
N GLY A 38 -1.25 6.96 -23.20
CA GLY A 38 -1.46 6.24 -21.95
C GLY A 38 -0.38 5.20 -21.68
N ALA A 39 0.00 4.43 -22.71
CA ALA A 39 1.07 3.43 -22.60
C ALA A 39 2.43 4.07 -22.29
N VAL A 40 2.79 5.16 -22.97
CA VAL A 40 4.03 5.91 -22.73
C VAL A 40 4.04 6.52 -21.32
N LYS A 41 2.93 7.10 -20.86
CA LYS A 41 2.80 7.60 -19.47
C LYS A 41 3.01 6.48 -18.46
N GLY A 42 2.34 5.33 -18.65
CA GLY A 42 2.47 4.17 -17.78
C GLY A 42 3.88 3.57 -17.80
N LEU A 43 4.52 3.50 -18.97
CA LEU A 43 5.88 3.02 -19.13
C LEU A 43 6.88 3.94 -18.43
N ASN A 44 6.75 5.26 -18.58
CA ASN A 44 7.60 6.24 -17.91
C ASN A 44 7.43 6.19 -16.39
N LEU A 45 6.19 6.05 -15.91
CA LEU A 45 5.93 5.87 -14.48
C LEU A 45 6.59 4.59 -13.97
N TRP A 46 6.43 3.48 -14.68
CA TRP A 46 7.04 2.23 -14.30
C TRP A 46 8.57 2.29 -14.30
N PHE A 47 9.19 2.73 -15.40
CA PHE A 47 10.62 2.68 -15.58
C PHE A 47 11.38 3.72 -14.74
N ASN A 48 10.91 4.98 -14.73
CA ASN A 48 11.64 6.07 -14.07
C ASN A 48 11.31 6.21 -12.58
N VAL A 49 10.15 5.71 -12.14
CA VAL A 49 9.69 5.87 -10.74
C VAL A 49 9.62 4.53 -10.03
N LEU A 50 8.87 3.57 -10.55
CA LEU A 50 8.59 2.33 -9.83
C LEU A 50 9.78 1.36 -9.79
N ILE A 51 10.55 1.20 -10.86
CA ILE A 51 11.74 0.33 -10.84
C ILE A 51 12.76 0.83 -9.81
N PRO A 52 13.24 2.09 -9.83
CA PRO A 52 14.24 2.55 -8.87
C PRO A 52 13.76 2.51 -7.42
N SER A 53 12.45 2.72 -7.20
CA SER A 53 11.87 2.80 -5.86
C SER A 53 11.37 1.47 -5.28
N LEU A 54 10.95 0.49 -6.08
CA LEU A 54 10.40 -0.79 -5.59
C LEU A 54 11.34 -1.97 -5.77
N PHE A 55 12.13 -2.00 -6.86
CA PHE A 55 12.97 -3.15 -7.18
C PHE A 55 14.02 -3.46 -6.11
N PRO A 56 14.77 -2.47 -5.56
CA PRO A 56 15.71 -2.74 -4.47
C PRO A 56 15.02 -3.31 -3.22
N PHE A 57 13.85 -2.79 -2.86
CA PHE A 57 13.09 -3.27 -1.70
C PHE A 57 12.55 -4.69 -1.93
N PHE A 58 12.16 -5.05 -3.15
CA PHE A 58 11.79 -6.44 -3.45
C PHE A 58 12.97 -7.39 -3.24
N ILE A 59 14.15 -7.06 -3.75
CA ILE A 59 15.35 -7.89 -3.57
C ILE A 59 15.66 -8.06 -2.08
N ILE A 60 15.73 -6.96 -1.34
CA ILE A 60 16.03 -6.97 0.09
C ILE A 60 14.97 -7.77 0.85
N SER A 61 13.68 -7.58 0.56
CA SER A 61 12.61 -8.30 1.24
C SER A 61 12.67 -9.82 0.99
N GLU A 62 12.99 -10.27 -0.23
CA GLU A 62 13.13 -11.70 -0.54
C GLU A 62 14.36 -12.31 0.14
N ILE A 63 15.47 -11.57 0.19
CA ILE A 63 16.68 -11.99 0.92
C ILE A 63 16.36 -12.13 2.41
N LEU A 64 15.75 -11.12 3.03
CA LEU A 64 15.42 -11.12 4.46
C LEU A 64 14.45 -12.24 4.82
N VAL A 65 13.41 -12.48 4.00
CA VAL A 65 12.49 -13.61 4.19
C VAL A 65 13.23 -14.94 4.06
N SER A 66 14.12 -15.08 3.08
CA SER A 66 14.89 -16.31 2.85
C SER A 66 15.92 -16.60 3.94
N LEU A 67 16.45 -15.56 4.58
CA LEU A 67 17.37 -15.68 5.71
C LEU A 67 16.67 -15.96 7.05
N GLY A 68 15.33 -15.85 7.12
CA GLY A 68 14.57 -16.03 8.36
C GLY A 68 14.50 -14.77 9.25
N PHE A 69 14.81 -13.59 8.70
CA PHE A 69 14.77 -12.32 9.43
C PHE A 69 13.36 -11.95 9.96
N VAL A 70 12.33 -12.54 9.34
CA VAL A 70 10.93 -12.41 9.77
C VAL A 70 10.73 -12.83 11.23
N ASP A 71 11.42 -13.88 11.68
CA ASP A 71 11.31 -14.37 13.06
C ASP A 71 11.95 -13.37 14.03
N PHE A 72 13.13 -12.85 13.70
CA PHE A 72 13.81 -11.82 14.48
C PHE A 72 12.96 -10.55 14.64
N MET A 73 12.39 -10.06 13.54
CA MET A 73 11.51 -8.89 13.59
C MET A 73 10.24 -9.17 14.38
N GLY A 74 9.73 -10.39 14.29
CA GLY A 74 8.57 -10.80 15.05
C GLY A 74 8.80 -10.87 16.54
N ASP A 75 10.01 -11.16 16.98
CA ASP A 75 10.31 -11.17 18.41
C ASP A 75 10.45 -9.75 19.00
N ILE A 76 10.95 -8.79 18.22
CA ILE A 76 11.07 -7.38 18.63
C ILE A 76 9.70 -6.70 18.69
N LEU A 77 8.89 -6.87 17.64
CA LEU A 77 7.63 -6.14 17.48
C LEU A 77 6.41 -6.98 17.89
N GLY A 78 6.60 -8.24 18.28
CA GLY A 78 5.57 -9.13 18.83
C GLY A 78 4.73 -8.55 19.95
N PRO A 79 5.33 -7.85 20.95
CA PRO A 79 4.60 -7.17 22.01
C PRO A 79 3.62 -6.10 21.54
N ILE A 80 3.78 -5.57 20.32
CA ILE A 80 2.87 -4.59 19.71
C ILE A 80 1.84 -5.31 18.83
N MET A 81 2.28 -6.26 18.00
CA MET A 81 1.44 -6.94 17.02
C MET A 81 0.30 -7.76 17.65
N LYS A 82 0.58 -8.48 18.76
CA LYS A 82 -0.41 -9.34 19.43
C LYS A 82 -1.54 -8.51 20.08
N PRO A 83 -1.28 -7.52 20.95
CA PRO A 83 -2.37 -6.78 21.59
C PRO A 83 -3.12 -5.85 20.63
N LEU A 84 -2.47 -5.24 19.63
CA LEU A 84 -3.17 -4.35 18.70
C LEU A 84 -3.93 -5.13 17.63
N PHE A 85 -3.29 -6.10 16.98
CA PHE A 85 -3.81 -6.70 15.75
C PHE A 85 -4.19 -8.18 15.89
N ASN A 86 -3.91 -8.81 17.04
CA ASN A 86 -4.17 -10.24 17.27
C ASN A 86 -3.55 -11.11 16.16
N VAL A 87 -2.31 -10.80 15.79
CA VAL A 87 -1.46 -11.56 14.86
C VAL A 87 -0.17 -11.93 15.56
N SER A 88 0.57 -12.93 15.05
CA SER A 88 1.86 -13.27 15.62
C SER A 88 2.85 -12.12 15.38
N GLY A 89 3.93 -12.11 16.15
CA GLY A 89 4.99 -11.14 15.95
C GLY A 89 5.53 -11.13 14.52
N LYS A 90 5.55 -12.27 13.83
CA LYS A 90 6.00 -12.37 12.42
C LYS A 90 5.25 -11.42 11.49
N GLY A 91 4.02 -11.06 11.84
CA GLY A 91 3.21 -10.07 11.14
C GLY A 91 3.78 -8.64 11.13
N ALA A 92 4.74 -8.34 12.01
CA ALA A 92 5.41 -7.05 12.05
C ALA A 92 6.21 -6.79 10.77
N PHE A 93 6.91 -7.80 10.25
CA PHE A 93 7.73 -7.67 9.06
C PHE A 93 6.94 -7.18 7.82
N PRO A 94 5.83 -7.83 7.40
CA PRO A 94 5.04 -7.32 6.29
C PRO A 94 4.42 -5.94 6.54
N PHE A 95 4.05 -5.63 7.79
CA PHE A 95 3.49 -4.31 8.11
C PHE A 95 4.54 -3.20 8.00
N THR A 96 5.71 -3.38 8.59
CA THR A 96 6.82 -2.44 8.48
C THR A 96 7.25 -2.24 7.04
N MET A 97 7.41 -3.32 6.27
CA MET A 97 7.76 -3.25 4.86
C MET A 97 6.67 -2.57 4.01
N SER A 98 5.41 -2.73 4.39
CA SER A 98 4.31 -1.99 3.77
C SER A 98 4.43 -0.49 4.02
N ILE A 99 4.71 -0.09 5.27
CA ILE A 99 4.87 1.32 5.64
C ILE A 99 6.07 1.93 4.92
N THR A 100 7.23 1.26 4.90
CA THR A 100 8.45 1.84 4.35
C THR A 100 8.45 1.86 2.82
N SER A 101 8.07 0.75 2.18
CA SER A 101 8.17 0.58 0.72
C SER A 101 6.87 0.87 -0.02
N GLY A 102 5.73 0.78 0.65
CA GLY A 102 4.42 0.97 0.03
C GLY A 102 3.85 -0.28 -0.66
N TYR A 103 2.80 -0.06 -1.44
CA TYR A 103 2.15 -1.11 -2.22
C TYR A 103 3.03 -1.58 -3.41
N PRO A 104 2.90 -2.83 -3.86
CA PRO A 104 2.18 -3.95 -3.24
C PRO A 104 3.07 -4.79 -2.30
N VAL A 105 4.18 -4.24 -1.80
CA VAL A 105 5.26 -4.96 -1.09
C VAL A 105 4.75 -5.75 0.11
N GLY A 106 3.99 -5.10 1.00
CA GLY A 106 3.43 -5.76 2.19
C GLY A 106 2.53 -6.95 1.84
N THR A 107 1.65 -6.78 0.85
CA THR A 107 0.75 -7.85 0.39
C THR A 107 1.52 -9.01 -0.23
N LYS A 108 2.56 -8.73 -1.03
CA LYS A 108 3.47 -9.75 -1.57
C LYS A 108 4.11 -10.56 -0.45
N ILE A 109 4.64 -9.90 0.58
CA ILE A 109 5.29 -10.57 1.72
C ILE A 109 4.28 -11.45 2.47
N VAL A 110 3.08 -10.95 2.77
CA VAL A 110 2.03 -11.75 3.44
C VAL A 110 1.67 -12.99 2.61
N SER A 111 1.48 -12.84 1.30
CA SER A 111 1.22 -13.98 0.40
C SER A 111 2.38 -14.98 0.38
N ASN A 112 3.63 -14.52 0.32
CA ASN A 112 4.81 -15.39 0.34
C ASN A 112 4.94 -16.15 1.68
N MET A 113 4.73 -15.47 2.81
CA MET A 113 4.70 -16.08 4.13
C MET A 113 3.57 -17.13 4.25
N ARG A 114 2.41 -16.87 3.64
CA ARG A 114 1.31 -17.84 3.59
C ARG A 114 1.64 -19.07 2.75
N LYS A 115 2.21 -18.88 1.55
CA LYS A 115 2.66 -19.99 0.68
C LYS A 115 3.68 -20.89 1.38
N LYS A 116 4.64 -20.28 2.08
CA LYS A 116 5.67 -20.96 2.86
C LYS A 116 5.16 -21.52 4.20
N GLN A 117 3.86 -21.42 4.47
CA GLN A 117 3.21 -21.86 5.71
C GLN A 117 3.83 -21.27 6.99
N ILE A 118 4.50 -20.12 6.88
CA ILE A 118 5.07 -19.38 8.03
C ILE A 118 3.95 -18.81 8.90
N ILE A 119 2.84 -18.42 8.26
CA ILE A 119 1.63 -17.93 8.91
C ILE A 119 0.40 -18.71 8.42
N SER A 120 -0.62 -18.75 9.28
CA SER A 120 -1.89 -19.37 8.96
C SER A 120 -2.73 -18.54 7.98
N LYS A 121 -3.79 -19.13 7.43
CA LYS A 121 -4.76 -18.43 6.57
C LYS A 121 -5.46 -17.27 7.29
N ILE A 122 -5.89 -17.48 8.54
CA ILE A 122 -6.64 -16.44 9.27
C ILE A 122 -5.71 -15.30 9.65
N GLU A 123 -4.47 -15.61 10.05
CA GLU A 123 -3.47 -14.60 10.33
C GLU A 123 -3.08 -13.81 9.08
N SER A 124 -2.89 -14.47 7.94
CA SER A 124 -2.65 -13.77 6.68
C SER A 124 -3.83 -12.89 6.28
N GLN A 125 -5.08 -13.34 6.48
CA GLN A 125 -6.28 -12.52 6.26
C GLN A 125 -6.33 -11.27 7.15
N ARG A 126 -5.90 -11.35 8.41
CA ARG A 126 -5.77 -10.16 9.26
C ARG A 126 -4.65 -9.25 8.74
N LEU A 127 -3.48 -9.81 8.42
CA LEU A 127 -2.33 -9.02 7.97
C LEU A 127 -2.57 -8.27 6.66
N ILE A 128 -3.17 -8.91 5.65
CA ILE A 128 -3.48 -8.20 4.38
C ILE A 128 -4.40 -6.99 4.56
N SER A 129 -5.15 -6.92 5.68
CA SER A 129 -6.11 -5.85 5.90
C SER A 129 -5.44 -4.50 6.19
N PHE A 130 -4.24 -4.52 6.77
CA PHE A 130 -3.50 -3.32 7.16
C PHE A 130 -2.04 -3.28 6.64
N SER A 131 -1.49 -4.39 6.16
CA SER A 131 -0.17 -4.47 5.49
C SER A 131 -0.25 -4.21 3.98
N SER A 132 -1.09 -3.24 3.62
CA SER A 132 -1.22 -2.70 2.28
C SER A 132 -1.40 -1.20 2.47
N THR A 133 -0.29 -0.48 2.45
CA THR A 133 -0.18 0.97 2.67
C THR A 133 0.64 1.64 1.57
N SER A 134 0.47 2.96 1.37
CA SER A 134 1.34 3.74 0.49
C SER A 134 2.66 4.01 1.19
N GLY A 135 3.75 4.12 0.42
CA GLY A 135 5.03 4.55 0.94
C GLY A 135 5.07 6.08 1.14
N PRO A 136 5.92 6.60 2.05
CA PRO A 136 6.09 8.03 2.29
C PRO A 136 6.56 8.77 1.05
N LEU A 137 7.36 8.13 0.20
CA LEU A 137 7.88 8.76 -1.02
C LEU A 137 6.76 9.18 -1.98
N PHE A 138 5.72 8.37 -2.12
CA PHE A 138 4.56 8.74 -2.93
C PHE A 138 3.73 9.84 -2.26
N MET A 139 3.45 9.71 -0.96
CA MET A 139 2.59 10.66 -0.24
C MET A 139 3.25 12.05 -0.09
N ILE A 140 4.51 12.10 0.33
CA ILE A 140 5.26 13.34 0.55
C ILE A 140 5.82 13.85 -0.77
N GLY A 141 6.58 13.01 -1.49
CA GLY A 141 7.27 13.42 -2.70
C GLY A 141 6.33 13.67 -3.88
N ALA A 142 5.62 12.63 -4.32
CA ALA A 142 4.78 12.75 -5.51
C ALA A 142 3.53 13.61 -5.27
N VAL A 143 2.78 13.36 -4.20
CA VAL A 143 1.49 13.99 -3.97
C VAL A 143 1.63 15.37 -3.32
N SER A 144 2.26 15.46 -2.15
CA SER A 144 2.34 16.73 -1.40
C SER A 144 3.23 17.77 -2.10
N ILE A 145 4.46 17.40 -2.43
CA ILE A 145 5.43 18.30 -3.05
C ILE A 145 5.14 18.42 -4.55
N GLY A 146 5.02 17.29 -5.27
CA GLY A 146 4.95 17.30 -6.73
C GLY A 146 3.60 17.68 -7.34
N MET A 147 2.47 17.26 -6.76
CA MET A 147 1.14 17.52 -7.33
C MET A 147 0.46 18.72 -6.67
N LEU A 148 0.49 18.79 -5.33
CA LEU A 148 -0.16 19.85 -4.57
C LEU A 148 0.69 21.11 -4.43
N ASN A 149 1.99 21.04 -4.75
CA ASN A 149 2.95 22.13 -4.54
C ASN A 149 2.91 22.70 -3.11
N SER A 150 2.65 21.83 -2.13
CA SER A 150 2.55 22.21 -0.71
C SER A 150 3.24 21.13 0.12
N PRO A 151 4.53 21.29 0.46
CA PRO A 151 5.23 20.34 1.34
C PRO A 151 4.60 20.22 2.74
N GLN A 152 3.93 21.28 3.21
CA GLN A 152 3.39 21.39 4.57
C GLN A 152 2.24 20.42 4.85
N VAL A 153 1.50 20.00 3.82
CA VAL A 153 0.38 19.05 3.96
C VAL A 153 0.83 17.58 3.94
N GLY A 154 2.11 17.32 3.69
CA GLY A 154 2.67 15.96 3.62
C GLY A 154 2.47 15.18 4.92
N PRO A 155 2.83 15.72 6.09
CA PRO A 155 2.58 15.08 7.38
C PRO A 155 1.10 14.77 7.64
N LEU A 156 0.18 15.63 7.19
CA LEU A 156 -1.26 15.40 7.31
C LEU A 156 -1.69 14.18 6.50
N ILE A 157 -1.27 14.08 5.23
CA ILE A 157 -1.59 12.93 4.36
C ILE A 157 -1.02 11.64 4.97
N VAL A 158 0.25 11.66 5.40
CA VAL A 158 0.94 10.50 5.97
C VAL A 158 0.29 10.03 7.27
N ALA A 159 0.04 10.94 8.21
CA ALA A 159 -0.56 10.61 9.50
C ALA A 159 -1.96 10.01 9.30
N SER A 160 -2.78 10.65 8.46
CA SER A 160 -4.14 10.17 8.17
C SER A 160 -4.13 8.79 7.53
N HIS A 161 -3.20 8.56 6.59
CA HIS A 161 -3.04 7.29 5.91
C HIS A 161 -2.70 6.14 6.88
N TYR A 162 -1.68 6.32 7.71
CA TYR A 162 -1.28 5.27 8.64
C TYR A 162 -2.26 5.07 9.80
N LEU A 163 -2.90 6.14 10.30
CA LEU A 163 -4.00 6.01 11.25
C LEU A 163 -5.18 5.23 10.65
N GLY A 164 -5.48 5.45 9.37
CA GLY A 164 -6.47 4.66 8.63
C GLY A 164 -6.10 3.17 8.60
N ALA A 165 -4.87 2.84 8.20
CA ALA A 165 -4.37 1.46 8.17
C ALA A 165 -4.43 0.79 9.55
N ILE A 166 -3.97 1.48 10.59
CA ILE A 166 -3.98 0.98 11.98
C ILE A 166 -5.42 0.72 12.44
N THR A 167 -6.35 1.64 12.15
CA THR A 167 -7.76 1.50 12.51
C THR A 167 -8.39 0.28 11.85
N VAL A 168 -8.11 0.05 10.56
CA VAL A 168 -8.54 -1.18 9.89
C VAL A 168 -7.95 -2.41 10.56
N GLY A 169 -6.65 -2.39 10.90
CA GLY A 169 -6.02 -3.49 11.64
C GLY A 169 -6.69 -3.77 12.99
N LEU A 170 -7.05 -2.73 13.75
CA LEU A 170 -7.77 -2.84 15.03
C LEU A 170 -9.15 -3.46 14.86
N ILE A 171 -9.86 -3.13 13.78
CA ILE A 171 -11.17 -3.74 13.47
C ILE A 171 -10.99 -5.21 13.11
N PHE A 172 -10.02 -5.53 12.25
CA PHE A 172 -9.76 -6.89 11.80
C PHE A 172 -9.14 -7.80 12.87
N ARG A 173 -8.65 -7.23 13.98
CA ARG A 173 -8.29 -7.98 15.21
C ARG A 173 -9.38 -8.95 15.65
N PHE A 174 -10.64 -8.54 15.51
CA PHE A 174 -11.82 -9.29 15.93
C PHE A 174 -12.31 -10.30 14.88
N TYR A 175 -11.83 -10.21 13.64
CA TYR A 175 -12.19 -11.14 12.57
C TYR A 175 -11.73 -12.56 12.95
N LYS A 176 -12.70 -13.48 13.11
CA LYS A 176 -12.48 -14.87 13.54
C LYS A 176 -11.67 -14.98 14.85
N HIS A 177 -11.93 -14.10 15.80
CA HIS A 177 -11.22 -14.02 17.09
C HIS A 177 -11.21 -15.35 17.86
N ASN A 178 -12.32 -16.10 17.84
CA ASN A 178 -12.52 -17.34 18.60
C ASN A 178 -11.60 -18.50 18.14
N ILE A 179 -10.96 -18.37 16.98
CA ILE A 179 -9.93 -19.31 16.53
C ILE A 179 -8.62 -18.81 17.13
N SER A 180 -8.42 -19.08 18.43
CA SER A 180 -7.18 -18.74 19.12
C SER A 180 -6.07 -19.60 18.55
N PHE A 181 -5.06 -18.98 17.96
CA PHE A 181 -3.82 -19.69 17.71
C PHE A 181 -3.17 -19.98 19.07
N LYS A 182 -2.88 -21.25 19.34
CA LYS A 182 -1.96 -21.63 20.42
C LYS A 182 -0.58 -21.13 20.04
N TYR A 183 -0.34 -19.84 20.22
CA TYR A 183 1.00 -19.30 20.20
C TYR A 183 1.68 -19.82 21.46
N LYS A 184 2.80 -20.53 21.31
CA LYS A 184 3.68 -20.77 22.46
C LYS A 184 4.07 -19.39 22.95
N ASP A 185 3.60 -18.98 24.13
CA ASP A 185 4.09 -17.81 24.84
C ASP A 185 5.57 -18.07 25.20
N GLN A 186 6.44 -17.94 24.22
CA GLN A 186 7.87 -17.91 24.44
C GLN A 186 8.18 -16.52 25.00
N LYS A 187 8.83 -16.47 26.16
CA LYS A 187 9.34 -15.23 26.75
C LYS A 187 10.12 -14.48 25.66
N HIS A 188 9.61 -13.34 25.21
CA HIS A 188 10.22 -12.50 24.19
C HIS A 188 11.53 -11.94 24.73
N ASN A 189 12.65 -12.59 24.41
CA ASN A 189 13.98 -12.09 24.71
C ASN A 189 14.75 -11.96 23.40
N VAL A 190 14.98 -10.71 22.98
CA VAL A 190 15.65 -10.35 21.72
C VAL A 190 17.01 -11.03 21.59
N PHE A 191 17.73 -11.26 22.69
CA PHE A 191 19.04 -11.95 22.68
C PHE A 191 18.91 -13.44 22.34
N ILE A 192 17.87 -14.11 22.82
CA ILE A 192 17.60 -15.53 22.50
C ILE A 192 17.18 -15.64 21.04
N SER A 193 16.38 -14.70 20.55
CA SER A 193 15.95 -14.61 19.16
C SER A 193 17.12 -14.37 18.19
N ALA A 194 18.01 -13.44 18.52
CA ALA A 194 19.23 -13.20 17.76
C ALA A 194 20.12 -14.47 17.71
N LYS A 195 20.28 -15.17 18.84
CA LYS A 195 21.00 -16.45 18.89
C LYS A 195 20.33 -17.52 18.03
N ASN A 196 19.01 -17.65 18.09
CA ASN A 196 18.25 -18.62 17.30
C ASN A 196 18.31 -18.34 15.80
N PHE A 197 18.28 -17.06 15.40
CA PHE A 197 18.49 -16.64 14.01
C PHE A 197 19.88 -17.02 13.50
N LEU A 198 20.93 -16.76 14.29
CA LEU A 198 22.30 -17.15 13.96
C LEU A 198 22.45 -18.68 13.86
N LEU A 199 21.80 -19.44 14.76
CA LEU A 199 21.79 -20.90 14.72
C LEU A 199 21.01 -21.47 13.52
N PHE A 200 19.88 -20.86 13.15
CA PHE A 200 19.11 -21.21 11.96
C PHE A 200 19.93 -20.97 10.68
N LYS A 201 20.62 -19.83 10.60
CA LYS A 201 21.53 -19.52 9.50
C LYS A 201 22.67 -20.54 9.38
N ASN A 202 23.23 -20.99 10.50
CA ASN A 202 24.30 -21.99 10.49
C ASN A 202 23.81 -23.39 10.08
N LYS A 203 22.53 -23.73 10.34
CA LYS A 203 21.92 -25.01 9.93
C LYS A 203 21.40 -25.00 8.49
N ASN A 204 20.93 -23.86 7.99
CA ASN A 204 20.45 -23.72 6.61
C ASN A 204 21.58 -23.26 5.69
N SER A 205 22.27 -24.25 5.11
CA SER A 205 23.43 -24.12 4.21
C SER A 205 23.11 -23.62 2.79
N LYS A 206 22.04 -22.83 2.58
CA LYS A 206 21.84 -22.22 1.26
C LYS A 206 22.95 -21.20 1.02
N ASN A 207 23.76 -21.44 -0.01
CA ASN A 207 24.81 -20.50 -0.41
C ASN A 207 24.21 -19.11 -0.65
N LEU A 208 24.82 -18.07 -0.08
CA LEU A 208 24.40 -16.67 -0.25
C LEU A 208 24.19 -16.29 -1.72
N GLY A 209 25.02 -16.81 -2.62
CA GLY A 209 24.84 -16.59 -4.07
C GLY A 209 23.52 -17.14 -4.62
N THR A 210 23.06 -18.29 -4.11
CA THR A 210 21.76 -18.87 -4.50
C THR A 210 20.59 -18.06 -3.93
N ILE A 211 20.71 -17.58 -2.69
CA ILE A 211 19.70 -16.71 -2.07
C ILE A 211 19.57 -15.41 -2.87
N LEU A 212 20.70 -14.78 -3.20
CA LEU A 212 20.73 -13.56 -3.98
C LEU A 212 20.13 -13.78 -5.39
N SER A 213 20.61 -14.79 -6.12
CA SER A 213 20.12 -15.10 -7.47
C SER A 213 18.61 -15.37 -7.50
N ASN A 214 18.11 -16.20 -6.58
CA ASN A 214 16.68 -16.50 -6.51
C ASN A 214 15.86 -15.25 -6.10
N SER A 215 16.35 -14.47 -5.13
CA SER A 215 15.69 -13.24 -4.69
C SER A 215 15.60 -12.21 -5.83
N THR A 216 16.65 -12.08 -6.63
CA THR A 216 16.67 -11.20 -7.81
C THR A 216 15.68 -11.68 -8.86
N LYS A 217 15.64 -12.98 -9.19
CA LYS A 217 14.68 -13.55 -10.15
C LYS A 217 13.22 -13.29 -9.75
N GLU A 218 12.87 -13.58 -8.50
CA GLU A 218 11.52 -13.33 -7.97
C GLU A 218 11.17 -11.83 -7.98
N SER A 219 12.15 -10.97 -7.72
CA SER A 219 11.97 -9.52 -7.75
C SER A 219 11.77 -8.98 -9.17
N ILE A 220 12.49 -9.52 -10.16
CA ILE A 220 12.33 -9.18 -11.58
C ILE A 220 10.92 -9.54 -12.05
N ASN A 221 10.46 -10.76 -11.75
CA ASN A 221 9.10 -11.17 -12.10
C ASN A 221 8.04 -10.27 -11.46
N SER A 222 8.25 -9.90 -10.19
CA SER A 222 7.34 -9.01 -9.46
C SER A 222 7.28 -7.62 -10.09
N ILE A 223 8.42 -7.01 -10.42
CA ILE A 223 8.45 -5.64 -10.96
C ILE A 223 7.94 -5.57 -12.40
N LEU A 224 8.14 -6.62 -13.21
CA LEU A 224 7.57 -6.73 -14.56
C LEU A 224 6.05 -6.81 -14.53
N LEU A 225 5.48 -7.62 -13.61
CA LEU A 225 4.03 -7.71 -13.44
C LEU A 225 3.42 -6.36 -13.03
N ILE A 226 4.08 -5.62 -12.14
CA ILE A 226 3.66 -4.27 -11.76
C ILE A 226 3.69 -3.33 -12.96
N GLY A 227 4.74 -3.38 -13.79
CA GLY A 227 4.83 -2.59 -15.02
C GLY A 227 3.68 -2.88 -15.98
N GLY A 228 3.37 -4.16 -16.19
CA GLY A 228 2.22 -4.57 -17.01
C GLY A 228 0.90 -3.99 -16.51
N PHE A 229 0.63 -4.06 -15.20
CA PHE A 229 -0.58 -3.47 -14.62
C PHE A 229 -0.61 -1.95 -14.78
N VAL A 230 0.48 -1.26 -14.46
CA VAL A 230 0.54 0.21 -14.54
C VAL A 230 0.34 0.71 -15.97
N ILE A 231 0.97 0.07 -16.96
CA ILE A 231 0.77 0.39 -18.38
C ILE A 231 -0.69 0.15 -18.77
N PHE A 232 -1.24 -1.03 -18.46
CA PHE A 232 -2.63 -1.37 -18.78
C PHE A 232 -3.63 -0.37 -18.19
N TYR A 233 -3.51 -0.05 -16.89
CA TYR A 233 -4.42 0.87 -16.22
C TYR A 233 -4.22 2.33 -16.65
N SER A 234 -3.02 2.71 -17.07
CA SER A 234 -2.77 4.05 -17.66
C SER A 234 -3.49 4.18 -19.01
N VAL A 235 -3.40 3.16 -19.87
CA VAL A 235 -4.14 3.10 -21.14
C VAL A 235 -5.65 3.10 -20.90
N LEU A 236 -6.13 2.27 -19.96
CA LEU A 236 -7.54 2.18 -19.62
C LEU A 236 -8.09 3.54 -19.13
N THR A 237 -7.34 4.26 -18.29
CA THR A 237 -7.77 5.56 -17.76
C THR A 237 -7.90 6.60 -18.88
N GLU A 238 -6.95 6.64 -19.81
CA GLU A 238 -6.99 7.56 -20.97
C GLU A 238 -8.15 7.23 -21.92
N ILE A 239 -8.38 5.94 -22.21
CA ILE A 239 -9.53 5.48 -23.01
C ILE A 239 -10.85 5.88 -22.33
N LEU A 240 -10.95 5.69 -21.02
CA LEU A 240 -12.14 6.03 -20.28
C LEU A 240 -12.45 7.53 -20.40
N TYR A 241 -11.45 8.40 -20.26
CA TYR A 241 -11.64 9.83 -20.40
C TYR A 241 -12.15 10.27 -21.78
N GLU A 242 -11.70 9.65 -22.86
CA GLU A 242 -12.23 9.91 -24.21
C GLU A 242 -13.62 9.31 -24.44
N SER A 243 -13.97 8.27 -23.68
CA SER A 243 -15.22 7.55 -23.86
C SER A 243 -16.41 8.23 -23.17
N LYS A 244 -17.59 8.07 -23.78
CA LYS A 244 -18.88 8.45 -23.15
C LYS A 244 -19.17 7.67 -21.86
N LEU A 245 -18.49 6.55 -21.63
CA LEU A 245 -18.67 5.74 -20.42
C LEU A 245 -18.27 6.51 -19.16
N PHE A 246 -17.20 7.31 -19.24
CA PHE A 246 -16.75 8.09 -18.10
C PHE A 246 -17.75 9.18 -17.70
N TYR A 247 -18.43 9.79 -18.67
CA TYR A 247 -19.55 10.69 -18.39
C TYR A 247 -20.70 9.98 -17.67
N LEU A 248 -21.05 8.74 -18.08
CA LEU A 248 -22.07 7.94 -17.39
C LEU A 248 -21.66 7.64 -15.95
N ILE A 249 -20.40 7.27 -15.73
CA ILE A 249 -19.84 7.03 -14.40
C ILE A 249 -19.99 8.30 -13.55
N LEU A 250 -19.60 9.47 -14.06
CA LEU A 250 -19.75 10.73 -13.35
C LEU A 250 -21.21 11.05 -13.00
N LYS A 251 -22.16 10.76 -13.90
CA LYS A 251 -23.58 10.93 -13.64
C LYS A 251 -24.07 10.04 -12.48
N ILE A 252 -23.68 8.77 -12.48
CA ILE A 252 -24.00 7.83 -11.39
C ILE A 252 -23.42 8.32 -10.06
N PHE A 253 -22.16 8.78 -10.05
CA PHE A 253 -21.54 9.34 -8.85
C PHE A 253 -22.29 10.59 -8.34
N HIS A 254 -22.73 11.46 -9.25
CA HIS A 254 -23.51 12.64 -8.91
C HIS A 254 -24.89 12.29 -8.32
N GLU A 255 -25.51 11.19 -8.74
CA GLU A 255 -26.78 10.73 -8.17
C GLU A 255 -26.61 10.05 -6.81
N ILE A 256 -25.51 9.33 -6.59
CA ILE A 256 -25.23 8.62 -5.32
C ILE A 256 -24.74 9.57 -4.23
N ILE A 257 -23.99 10.62 -4.58
CA ILE A 257 -23.40 11.52 -3.60
C ILE A 257 -24.31 12.75 -3.42
N PRO A 258 -25.01 12.89 -2.28
CA PRO A 258 -26.00 13.96 -2.05
C PRO A 258 -25.39 15.35 -1.83
N PHE A 259 -24.08 15.50 -1.98
CA PHE A 259 -23.36 16.75 -1.73
C PHE A 259 -23.08 17.49 -3.04
N ASN A 260 -23.09 18.83 -2.98
CA ASN A 260 -22.79 19.71 -4.11
C ASN A 260 -21.28 19.67 -4.43
N ILE A 261 -20.80 18.54 -4.96
CA ILE A 261 -19.40 18.31 -5.31
C ILE A 261 -19.16 18.84 -6.71
N SER A 262 -18.07 19.60 -6.89
CA SER A 262 -17.69 20.09 -8.21
C SER A 262 -17.41 18.92 -9.17
N THR A 263 -17.81 19.08 -10.43
CA THR A 263 -17.58 18.08 -11.48
C THR A 263 -16.10 17.73 -11.65
N ASN A 264 -15.20 18.70 -11.40
CA ASN A 264 -13.76 18.48 -11.44
C ASN A 264 -13.26 17.60 -10.29
N LEU A 265 -13.82 17.72 -9.08
CA LEU A 265 -13.47 16.84 -7.97
C LEU A 265 -13.99 15.43 -8.21
N LEU A 266 -15.23 15.28 -8.69
CA LEU A 266 -15.79 13.99 -9.08
C LEU A 266 -14.97 13.31 -10.17
N ARG A 267 -14.50 14.07 -11.18
CA ARG A 267 -13.59 13.57 -12.22
C ARG A 267 -12.32 12.98 -11.62
N GLY A 268 -11.69 13.71 -10.69
CA GLY A 268 -10.47 13.24 -10.02
C GLY A 268 -10.69 12.03 -9.11
N ILE A 269 -11.83 11.95 -8.42
CA ILE A 269 -12.20 10.78 -7.61
C ILE A 269 -12.43 9.56 -8.51
N ALA A 270 -13.23 9.71 -9.58
CA ALA A 270 -13.56 8.62 -10.49
C ALA A 270 -12.31 8.05 -11.17
N SER A 271 -11.38 8.90 -11.61
CA SER A 271 -10.10 8.43 -12.16
C SER A 271 -9.19 7.84 -11.08
N GLY A 272 -9.16 8.42 -9.88
CA GLY A 272 -8.40 7.90 -8.74
C GLY A 272 -8.83 6.52 -8.27
N ILE A 273 -10.11 6.18 -8.41
CA ILE A 273 -10.63 4.83 -8.13
C ILE A 273 -9.98 3.79 -9.06
N ILE A 274 -9.58 4.19 -10.27
CA ILE A 274 -8.97 3.34 -11.28
C ILE A 274 -7.44 3.39 -11.16
N GLU A 275 -6.88 4.60 -11.28
CA GLU A 275 -5.46 4.87 -11.10
C GLU A 275 -5.23 6.08 -10.18
N ILE A 276 -4.62 5.82 -9.02
CA ILE A 276 -4.44 6.80 -7.95
C ILE A 276 -3.58 7.99 -8.38
N THR A 277 -2.54 7.79 -9.18
CA THR A 277 -1.62 8.87 -9.57
C THR A 277 -2.32 9.90 -10.43
N VAL A 278 -3.14 9.43 -11.37
CA VAL A 278 -3.94 10.28 -12.27
C VAL A 278 -5.03 11.01 -11.48
N GLY A 279 -5.73 10.30 -10.58
CA GLY A 279 -6.76 10.91 -9.74
C GLY A 279 -6.21 11.98 -8.81
N CYS A 280 -5.14 11.68 -8.06
CA CYS A 280 -4.51 12.64 -7.16
C CYS A 280 -4.04 13.89 -7.90
N ARG A 281 -3.42 13.75 -9.08
CA ARG A 281 -3.02 14.89 -9.92
C ARG A 281 -4.21 15.73 -10.36
N THR A 282 -5.26 15.07 -10.85
CA THR A 282 -6.48 15.74 -11.33
C THR A 282 -7.16 16.52 -10.20
N ILE A 283 -7.19 15.97 -8.97
CA ILE A 283 -7.72 16.66 -7.79
C ILE A 283 -6.81 17.83 -7.40
N ALA A 284 -5.49 17.64 -7.40
CA ALA A 284 -4.55 18.69 -7.02
C ALA A 284 -4.64 19.92 -7.93
N GLU A 285 -4.69 19.71 -9.24
CA GLU A 285 -4.75 20.75 -10.29
C GLU A 285 -6.13 21.41 -10.41
N SER A 286 -7.15 20.87 -9.75
CA SER A 286 -8.52 21.37 -9.89
C SER A 286 -8.73 22.75 -9.24
N ASN A 287 -9.15 23.74 -10.02
CA ASN A 287 -9.37 25.11 -9.55
C ASN A 287 -10.74 25.28 -8.85
N GLY A 288 -10.81 26.22 -7.90
CA GLY A 288 -12.05 26.57 -7.20
C GLY A 288 -12.56 25.55 -6.17
N ILE A 289 -11.78 24.52 -5.85
CA ILE A 289 -12.13 23.52 -4.83
C ILE A 289 -11.38 23.82 -3.52
N PRO A 290 -12.09 23.88 -2.37
CA PRO A 290 -11.47 24.07 -1.07
C PRO A 290 -10.38 23.02 -0.78
N LEU A 291 -9.27 23.45 -0.19
CA LEU A 291 -8.12 22.57 0.08
C LEU A 291 -8.51 21.34 0.91
N ILE A 292 -9.39 21.50 1.91
CA ILE A 292 -9.90 20.38 2.71
C ILE A 292 -10.55 19.28 1.87
N GLN A 293 -11.31 19.65 0.83
CA GLN A 293 -11.95 18.68 -0.06
C GLN A 293 -10.91 17.96 -0.92
N LYS A 294 -9.89 18.68 -1.41
CA LYS A 294 -8.78 18.08 -2.15
C LYS A 294 -8.04 17.05 -1.28
N LEU A 295 -7.60 17.47 -0.10
CA LEU A 295 -6.81 16.64 0.82
C LEU A 295 -7.59 15.43 1.31
N THR A 296 -8.86 15.60 1.68
CA THR A 296 -9.71 14.49 2.12
C THR A 296 -9.90 13.46 1.00
N SER A 297 -10.16 13.92 -0.22
CA SER A 297 -10.35 13.04 -1.39
C SER A 297 -9.06 12.32 -1.77
N ILE A 298 -7.93 13.02 -1.76
CA ILE A 298 -6.60 12.45 -2.00
C ILE A 298 -6.27 11.40 -0.93
N SER A 299 -6.47 11.70 0.36
CA SER A 299 -6.23 10.74 1.45
C SER A 299 -7.13 9.51 1.33
N PHE A 300 -8.40 9.68 0.93
CA PHE A 300 -9.28 8.56 0.61
C PHE A 300 -8.73 7.69 -0.51
N LEU A 301 -8.32 8.30 -1.64
CA LEU A 301 -7.81 7.57 -2.80
C LEU A 301 -6.51 6.81 -2.51
N ILE A 302 -5.60 7.39 -1.73
CA ILE A 302 -4.34 6.73 -1.31
C ILE A 302 -4.65 5.52 -0.39
N GLY A 303 -5.63 5.69 0.51
CA GLY A 303 -6.14 4.61 1.36
C GLY A 303 -6.86 3.51 0.57
N TRP A 304 -7.61 3.87 -0.48
CA TRP A 304 -8.29 2.95 -1.40
C TRP A 304 -7.30 2.18 -2.29
N SER A 305 -6.29 2.87 -2.82
CA SER A 305 -5.19 2.35 -3.65
C SER A 305 -5.50 2.09 -5.13
N GLY A 306 -6.73 2.26 -5.58
CA GLY A 306 -7.07 2.19 -7.00
C GLY A 306 -7.03 0.77 -7.59
N LEU A 307 -7.74 0.56 -8.70
CA LEU A 307 -7.83 -0.74 -9.35
C LEU A 307 -6.47 -1.28 -9.81
N SER A 308 -5.55 -0.43 -10.24
CA SER A 308 -4.19 -0.82 -10.62
C SER A 308 -3.45 -1.56 -9.51
N ILE A 309 -3.42 -0.98 -8.30
CA ILE A 309 -2.76 -1.60 -7.15
C ILE A 309 -3.57 -2.79 -6.63
N HIS A 310 -4.91 -2.72 -6.69
CA HIS A 310 -5.73 -3.89 -6.36
C HIS A 310 -5.37 -5.08 -7.24
N SER A 311 -5.23 -4.92 -8.56
CA SER A 311 -4.81 -6.02 -9.43
C SER A 311 -3.42 -6.55 -9.10
N GLN A 312 -2.46 -5.66 -8.79
CA GLN A 312 -1.13 -6.07 -8.34
C GLN A 312 -1.19 -6.91 -7.04
N ALA A 313 -1.96 -6.45 -6.06
CA ALA A 313 -2.15 -7.16 -4.79
C ALA A 313 -2.91 -8.49 -4.97
N LEU A 314 -3.99 -8.47 -5.75
CA LEU A 314 -4.81 -9.65 -6.05
C LEU A 314 -4.02 -10.71 -6.81
N ASN A 315 -3.07 -10.33 -7.67
CA ASN A 315 -2.15 -11.27 -8.31
C ASN A 315 -1.29 -12.03 -7.28
N PHE A 316 -0.81 -11.37 -6.22
CA PHE A 316 -0.10 -12.08 -5.15
C PHE A 316 -1.05 -12.91 -4.29
N ILE A 317 -2.26 -12.41 -4.00
CA ILE A 317 -3.26 -13.10 -3.17
C ILE A 317 -3.82 -14.35 -3.87
N SER A 318 -4.07 -14.30 -5.18
CA SER A 318 -4.69 -15.38 -5.97
C SER A 318 -3.86 -16.66 -5.99
N SER A 319 -2.55 -16.53 -5.82
CA SER A 319 -1.63 -17.65 -5.68
C SER A 319 -1.63 -18.31 -4.28
N THR A 320 -2.62 -17.98 -3.45
CA THR A 320 -2.81 -18.48 -2.08
C THR A 320 -4.28 -18.80 -1.80
N ASP A 321 -4.60 -19.26 -0.60
CA ASP A 321 -5.96 -19.48 -0.12
C ASP A 321 -6.56 -18.29 0.65
N ILE A 322 -5.93 -17.11 0.59
CA ILE A 322 -6.38 -15.87 1.24
C ILE A 322 -7.64 -15.34 0.54
N ASN A 323 -8.62 -14.86 1.31
CA ASN A 323 -9.86 -14.31 0.75
C ASN A 323 -9.63 -12.92 0.12
N GLN A 324 -9.75 -12.86 -1.19
CA GLN A 324 -9.62 -11.63 -1.98
C GLN A 324 -10.67 -10.56 -1.66
N LYS A 325 -11.92 -10.96 -1.38
CA LYS A 325 -12.99 -10.01 -1.05
C LYS A 325 -12.70 -9.27 0.25
N LEU A 326 -12.07 -9.95 1.21
CA LEU A 326 -11.67 -9.37 2.48
C LEU A 326 -10.61 -8.28 2.27
N TYR A 327 -9.64 -8.51 1.38
CA TYR A 327 -8.66 -7.51 1.00
C TYR A 327 -9.31 -6.25 0.40
N ILE A 328 -10.22 -6.41 -0.57
CA ILE A 328 -10.89 -5.26 -1.18
C ILE A 328 -11.72 -4.49 -0.15
N PHE A 329 -12.45 -5.21 0.71
CA PHE A 329 -13.23 -4.59 1.77
C PHE A 329 -12.36 -3.83 2.79
N SER A 330 -11.22 -4.39 3.20
CA SER A 330 -10.31 -3.70 4.11
C SER A 330 -9.71 -2.44 3.49
N LYS A 331 -9.43 -2.46 2.18
CA LYS A 331 -8.96 -1.27 1.45
C LYS A 331 -10.02 -0.19 1.31
N PHE A 332 -11.28 -0.57 1.11
CA PHE A 332 -12.39 0.38 1.17
C PHE A 332 -12.47 1.09 2.52
N LEU A 333 -12.43 0.32 3.62
CA LEU A 333 -12.41 0.88 4.97
C LEU A 333 -11.18 1.76 5.21
N HIS A 334 -10.01 1.35 4.71
CA HIS A 334 -8.79 2.13 4.81
C HIS A 334 -8.95 3.49 4.11
N GLY A 335 -9.50 3.52 2.90
CA GLY A 335 -9.84 4.77 2.21
C GLY A 335 -10.75 5.67 3.05
N ILE A 336 -11.85 5.12 3.58
CA ILE A 336 -12.79 5.87 4.43
C ILE A 336 -12.07 6.46 5.65
N PHE A 337 -11.34 5.65 6.41
CA PHE A 337 -10.67 6.12 7.62
C PHE A 337 -9.55 7.13 7.30
N SER A 338 -8.79 6.93 6.22
CA SER A 338 -7.77 7.89 5.80
C SER A 338 -8.38 9.26 5.44
N GLY A 339 -9.50 9.27 4.71
CA GLY A 339 -10.24 10.51 4.44
C GLY A 339 -10.78 11.15 5.71
N PHE A 340 -11.40 10.35 6.58
CA PHE A 340 -11.95 10.80 7.86
C PHE A 340 -10.90 11.43 8.80
N PHE A 341 -9.75 10.76 9.00
CA PHE A 341 -8.66 11.31 9.81
C PHE A 341 -8.07 12.57 9.18
N CYS A 342 -7.95 12.62 7.86
CA CYS A 342 -7.49 13.82 7.16
C CYS A 342 -8.41 15.01 7.44
N TYR A 343 -9.72 14.80 7.34
CA TYR A 343 -10.71 15.83 7.64
C TYR A 343 -10.61 16.33 9.10
N ILE A 344 -10.50 15.42 10.06
CA ILE A 344 -10.39 15.78 11.48
C ILE A 344 -9.08 16.54 11.76
N ILE A 345 -7.94 15.98 11.37
CA ILE A 345 -6.64 16.57 11.67
C ILE A 345 -6.50 17.92 10.96
N TYR A 346 -7.04 18.06 9.75
CA TYR A 346 -7.05 19.34 9.05
C TYR A 346 -7.82 20.40 9.85
N ASN A 347 -9.04 20.11 10.30
CA ASN A 347 -9.84 21.07 11.05
C ASN A 347 -9.21 21.45 12.40
N LEU A 348 -8.50 20.52 13.05
CA LEU A 348 -7.86 20.76 14.34
C LEU A 348 -6.55 21.56 14.24
N LYS A 349 -5.78 21.42 13.14
CA LYS A 349 -4.41 21.93 13.07
C LYS A 349 -4.08 22.76 11.83
N TYR A 350 -4.74 22.51 10.70
CA TYR A 350 -4.37 23.09 9.40
C TYR A 350 -5.37 24.12 8.86
N LYS A 351 -6.55 24.24 9.46
CA LYS A 351 -7.61 25.17 9.02
C LYS A 351 -7.14 26.64 9.02
N ASP A 352 -6.35 27.01 10.03
CA ASP A 352 -5.87 28.38 10.23
C ASP A 352 -4.40 28.56 9.80
N MET A 353 -3.78 27.54 9.20
CA MET A 353 -2.45 27.72 8.62
C MET A 353 -2.58 28.63 7.40
N ALA A 354 -2.02 29.83 7.51
CA ALA A 354 -1.74 30.66 6.36
C ALA A 354 -0.70 29.93 5.49
N ILE A 355 -1.16 29.25 4.44
CA ILE A 355 -0.27 28.70 3.42
C ILE A 355 0.24 29.89 2.63
N THR A 356 1.46 30.31 2.92
CA THR A 356 2.13 31.39 2.20
C THR A 356 2.13 31.07 0.71
N SER A 357 1.44 31.89 -0.08
CA SER A 357 1.40 31.82 -1.55
C SER A 357 2.79 31.99 -2.18
N PHE A 358 3.72 32.56 -1.40
CA PHE A 358 5.11 32.79 -1.72
C PHE A 358 6.02 32.14 -0.68
N SER A 359 5.98 30.81 -0.59
CA SER A 359 7.14 30.07 -0.11
C SER A 359 7.53 29.09 -1.20
N VAL A 360 8.12 29.61 -2.27
CA VAL A 360 9.11 28.83 -2.99
C VAL A 360 10.30 28.73 -2.04
N GLU A 361 10.20 27.88 -1.02
CA GLU A 361 11.40 27.20 -0.60
C GLU A 361 11.79 26.40 -1.84
N ASN A 362 12.67 27.01 -2.65
CA ASN A 362 13.52 26.26 -3.53
C ASN A 362 14.20 25.27 -2.59
N TYR A 363 13.64 24.06 -2.46
CA TYR A 363 14.48 22.89 -2.26
C TYR A 363 15.15 22.74 -3.60
N PRO A 364 16.32 23.35 -3.81
CA PRO A 364 16.95 23.24 -5.09
C PRO A 364 17.25 21.75 -5.23
N TRP A 365 17.12 21.21 -6.43
CA TRP A 365 17.60 19.86 -6.74
C TRP A 365 19.10 19.68 -6.39
N GLU A 366 19.80 20.74 -5.96
CA GLU A 366 21.11 20.74 -5.28
C GLU A 366 21.17 19.96 -3.96
N VAL A 367 20.05 19.53 -3.37
CA VAL A 367 20.08 18.56 -2.26
C VAL A 367 20.65 17.23 -2.75
N PHE A 368 20.42 16.84 -4.01
CA PHE A 368 21.04 15.66 -4.63
C PHE A 368 22.38 15.97 -5.32
N SER A 369 23.11 17.01 -4.89
CA SER A 369 24.50 17.17 -5.32
C SER A 369 25.41 16.18 -4.55
N PRO A 370 26.46 15.62 -5.19
CA PRO A 370 27.46 14.81 -4.50
C PRO A 370 28.09 15.52 -3.28
N ALA A 371 28.06 16.85 -3.24
CA ALA A 371 28.60 17.65 -2.14
C ALA A 371 27.76 17.55 -0.85
N ASN A 372 26.46 17.24 -0.93
CA ASN A 372 25.55 17.19 0.22
C ASN A 372 25.23 15.77 0.72
N TRP A 373 25.78 14.73 0.09
CA TRP A 373 25.43 13.34 0.38
C TRP A 373 25.69 12.93 1.83
N THR A 374 26.77 13.45 2.45
CA THR A 374 27.11 13.19 3.86
C THR A 374 26.05 13.76 4.79
N LYS A 375 25.58 14.98 4.52
CA LYS A 375 24.56 15.66 5.33
C LYS A 375 23.18 14.98 5.19
N ILE A 376 22.85 14.52 3.99
CA ILE A 376 21.64 13.70 3.75
C ILE A 376 21.75 12.37 4.51
N LEU A 377 22.92 11.72 4.44
CA LEU A 377 23.15 10.45 5.12
C LEU A 377 23.04 10.59 6.65
N PHE A 378 23.65 11.63 7.22
CA PHE A 378 23.53 11.93 8.66
C PHE A 378 22.09 12.25 9.08
N SER A 379 21.38 13.10 8.33
CA SER A 379 19.98 13.44 8.64
C SER A 379 19.04 12.24 8.48
N SER A 380 19.26 11.39 7.48
CA SER A 380 18.51 10.15 7.28
C SER A 380 18.78 9.15 8.41
N ILE A 381 20.04 8.98 8.83
CA ILE A 381 20.41 8.15 9.99
C ILE A 381 19.77 8.70 11.27
N GLN A 382 19.78 10.03 11.46
CA GLN A 382 19.17 10.67 12.61
C GLN A 382 17.65 10.43 12.66
N LEU A 383 16.97 10.56 11.52
CA LEU A 383 15.54 10.24 11.38
C LEU A 383 15.27 8.76 11.70
N GLU A 384 16.05 7.85 11.14
CA GLU A 384 15.94 6.40 11.38
C GLU A 384 16.11 6.09 12.88
N LEU A 385 17.10 6.70 13.55
CA LEU A 385 17.34 6.55 14.98
C LEU A 385 16.19 7.09 15.83
N ILE A 386 15.62 8.24 15.47
CA ILE A 386 14.45 8.81 16.16
C ILE A 386 13.24 7.86 16.03
N VAL A 387 13.01 7.30 14.84
CA VAL A 387 11.94 6.32 14.61
C VAL A 387 12.17 5.08 15.47
N ILE A 388 13.37 4.52 15.47
CA ILE A 388 13.71 3.33 16.28
C ILE A 388 13.53 3.62 17.78
N ILE A 389 14.01 4.76 18.27
CA ILE A 389 13.89 5.17 19.69
C ILE A 389 12.42 5.38 20.07
N SER A 390 11.64 6.06 19.22
CA SER A 390 10.21 6.28 19.50
C SER A 390 9.41 4.98 19.52
N LEU A 391 9.70 4.04 18.62
CA LEU A 391 9.08 2.71 18.60
C LEU A 391 9.49 1.85 19.80
N THR A 392 10.74 1.94 20.25
CA THR A 392 11.20 1.21 21.45
C THR A 392 10.60 1.77 22.73
N ILE A 393 10.53 3.10 22.87
CA ILE A 393 9.83 3.75 24.00
C ILE A 393 8.36 3.35 24.01
N PHE A 394 7.69 3.43 22.86
CA PHE A 394 6.28 3.03 22.75
C PHE A 394 6.07 1.54 23.09
N SER A 395 7.01 0.67 22.68
CA SER A 395 7.01 -0.76 23.03
C SER A 395 7.16 -0.98 24.54
N ILE A 396 8.09 -0.27 25.20
CA ILE A 396 8.30 -0.36 26.66
C ILE A 396 7.05 0.11 27.42
N ILE A 397 6.47 1.24 27.03
CA ILE A 397 5.24 1.77 27.64
C ILE A 397 4.09 0.75 27.48
N SER A 398 3.93 0.19 26.27
CA SER A 398 2.91 -0.83 26.01
C SER A 398 3.12 -2.10 26.83
N ALA A 399 4.37 -2.52 27.04
CA ALA A 399 4.72 -3.67 27.86
C ALA A 399 4.41 -3.44 29.35
N ILE A 400 4.71 -2.25 29.88
CA ILE A 400 4.40 -1.87 31.27
C ILE A 400 2.88 -1.84 31.50
N ILE A 401 2.12 -1.24 30.59
CA ILE A 401 0.65 -1.18 30.66
C ILE A 401 0.03 -2.58 30.51
N GLY A 402 0.60 -3.43 29.64
CA GLY A 402 0.18 -4.81 29.46
C GLY A 402 0.48 -5.69 30.68
N TYR A 403 1.56 -5.42 31.41
CA TYR A 403 1.93 -6.15 32.62
C TYR A 403 0.94 -5.91 33.77
N HIS A 404 0.42 -4.67 33.91
CA HIS A 404 -0.57 -4.32 34.93
C HIS A 404 -1.97 -4.94 34.71
N LYS A 405 -2.28 -5.39 33.49
CA LYS A 405 -3.55 -6.07 33.17
C LYS A 405 -3.57 -7.57 33.45
N ASN A 406 -2.41 -8.17 33.74
CA ASN A 406 -2.27 -9.60 34.05
C ASN A 406 -2.00 -9.87 35.55
N THR A 407 -1.99 -8.83 36.39
CA THR A 407 -1.75 -8.91 37.84
C THR A 407 -2.96 -8.49 38.70
N ILE A 408 -4.13 -8.30 38.07
CA ILE A 408 -5.46 -8.22 38.68
C ILE A 408 -6.32 -9.26 37.96
#